data_AF-A0A077PPB0-F1
#
_entry.id   AF-A0A077PPB0-F1
#
_cell.length_a   1.000
_cell.length_b   1.000
_cell.length_c   1.000
_cell.angle_alpha   90.00
_cell.angle_beta   90.00
_cell.angle_gamma   90.00
#
_symmetry.space_group_name_H-M   'P 1'
#
loop_
_entity.id
_entity.type
_entity.pdbx_description
1 polymer ?
#
loop_
_entity_poly.entity_id
_entity_poly.type
_entity_poly.pdbx_seq_one_letter_code
_entity_poly.pdbx_strand_id
1 'polypeptide(L)'
;MPITANILYRDSFNFFKNQLLNIFILSVLAALVAALLEHLLMPDGEQLKLLVEIQNAFKESGNTGVKNFVAQLTPEEQLMFLRTAFGILFSNIFGSTLLTANVLLLINAISNGHQTNALHASKSSIGSLPKMFLLMFICTLLIQLGYALMFIPGILLSIAFAFAPVFLLEKGRGVFSSMQESWKLAFANLRLLAPAILLWFAIKLIIALGFARMPDIVLSILNNLLSSILLIYLFRLYMLTKSQNKSANGMQ
;
A
#
# COMPACT_ATOMS: atom_id res chain seq x y z
N MET A 1 -18.54 -16.79 -18.86
CA MET A 1 -19.03 -15.41 -19.05
C MET A 1 -17.84 -14.45 -19.04
N PRO A 2 -17.75 -13.48 -19.96
CA PRO A 2 -16.62 -12.54 -19.98
C PRO A 2 -16.65 -11.67 -18.72
N ILE A 3 -15.49 -11.47 -18.08
CA ILE A 3 -15.34 -10.56 -16.94
C ILE A 3 -15.65 -9.15 -17.45
N THR A 4 -16.84 -8.68 -17.17
CA THR A 4 -17.22 -7.31 -17.50
C THR A 4 -16.77 -6.45 -16.32
N ALA A 5 -15.93 -5.44 -16.57
CA ALA A 5 -15.39 -4.57 -15.53
C ALA A 5 -16.49 -4.03 -14.59
N ASN A 6 -17.67 -3.73 -15.14
CA ASN A 6 -18.84 -3.28 -14.39
C ASN A 6 -19.31 -4.24 -13.29
N ILE A 7 -19.30 -5.57 -13.56
CA ILE A 7 -19.67 -6.57 -12.56
C ILE A 7 -18.66 -6.57 -11.42
N LEU A 8 -17.36 -6.54 -11.75
CA LEU A 8 -16.29 -6.53 -10.77
C LEU A 8 -16.30 -5.27 -9.89
N TYR A 9 -16.53 -4.09 -10.47
CA TYR A 9 -16.66 -2.84 -9.72
C TYR A 9 -17.86 -2.88 -8.76
N ARG A 10 -19.03 -3.28 -9.26
CA ARG A 10 -20.25 -3.36 -8.45
C ARG A 10 -20.11 -4.35 -7.30
N ASP A 11 -19.53 -5.50 -7.57
CA ASP A 11 -19.34 -6.57 -6.62
C ASP A 11 -18.34 -6.19 -5.52
N SER A 12 -17.22 -5.54 -5.90
CA SER A 12 -16.25 -4.96 -4.95
C SER A 12 -16.88 -3.88 -4.07
N PHE A 13 -17.68 -2.99 -4.67
CA PHE A 13 -18.36 -1.91 -3.95
C PHE A 13 -19.42 -2.44 -2.98
N ASN A 14 -20.19 -3.45 -3.39
CA ASN A 14 -21.18 -4.10 -2.52
C ASN A 14 -20.53 -4.73 -1.29
N PHE A 15 -19.37 -5.38 -1.46
CA PHE A 15 -18.62 -5.92 -0.33
C PHE A 15 -18.12 -4.83 0.60
N PHE A 16 -17.54 -3.77 0.04
CA PHE A 16 -17.10 -2.62 0.82
C PHE A 16 -18.25 -2.05 1.64
N LYS A 17 -19.43 -1.86 1.04
CA LYS A 17 -20.62 -1.36 1.75
C LYS A 17 -21.06 -2.29 2.87
N ASN A 18 -21.10 -3.60 2.62
CA ASN A 18 -21.53 -4.59 3.62
C ASN A 18 -20.53 -4.74 4.77
N GLN A 19 -19.25 -4.48 4.52
CA GLN A 19 -18.17 -4.62 5.50
C GLN A 19 -17.57 -3.27 5.93
N LEU A 20 -18.28 -2.17 5.68
CA LEU A 20 -17.78 -0.81 5.86
C LEU A 20 -17.32 -0.58 7.30
N LEU A 21 -18.10 -1.05 8.29
CA LEU A 21 -17.76 -0.94 9.70
C LEU A 21 -16.44 -1.67 10.02
N ASN A 22 -16.28 -2.90 9.56
CA ASN A 22 -15.04 -3.67 9.78
C ASN A 22 -13.84 -3.00 9.11
N ILE A 23 -14.00 -2.55 7.86
CA ILE A 23 -12.93 -1.87 7.11
C ILE A 23 -12.57 -0.53 7.76
N PHE A 24 -13.55 0.22 8.26
CA PHE A 24 -13.35 1.47 8.96
C PHE A 24 -12.55 1.25 10.26
N ILE A 25 -12.94 0.27 11.08
CA ILE A 25 -12.19 -0.09 12.30
C ILE A 25 -10.74 -0.44 11.96
N LEU A 26 -10.51 -1.28 10.95
CA LEU A 26 -9.16 -1.66 10.52
C LEU A 26 -8.36 -0.45 9.99
N SER A 27 -9.01 0.48 9.30
CA SER A 27 -8.39 1.70 8.78
C SER A 27 -7.97 2.65 9.90
N VAL A 28 -8.81 2.81 10.92
CA VAL A 28 -8.52 3.59 12.13
C VAL A 28 -7.40 2.93 12.94
N LEU A 29 -7.47 1.62 13.15
CA LEU A 29 -6.43 0.86 13.85
C LEU A 29 -5.07 1.03 13.16
N ALA A 30 -5.02 0.86 11.85
CA ALA A 30 -3.77 1.01 11.09
C ALA A 30 -3.22 2.44 11.16
N ALA A 31 -4.08 3.47 11.06
CA ALA A 31 -3.67 4.86 11.16
C ALA A 31 -3.15 5.20 12.56
N LEU A 32 -3.83 4.73 13.61
CA LEU A 32 -3.44 4.99 14.99
C LEU A 32 -2.12 4.29 15.34
N VAL A 33 -1.94 3.04 14.91
CA VAL A 33 -0.67 2.32 15.10
C VAL A 33 0.46 3.01 14.35
N ALA A 34 0.25 3.45 13.11
CA ALA A 34 1.26 4.20 12.36
C ALA A 34 1.64 5.51 13.06
N ALA A 35 0.65 6.30 13.50
CA ALA A 35 0.88 7.57 14.20
C ALA A 35 1.62 7.37 15.54
N LEU A 36 1.30 6.30 16.29
CA LEU A 36 2.02 5.95 17.52
C LEU A 36 3.48 5.56 17.24
N LEU A 37 3.72 4.79 16.17
CA LEU A 37 5.08 4.44 15.75
C LEU A 37 5.87 5.67 15.32
N GLU A 38 5.22 6.57 14.58
CA GLU A 38 5.84 7.82 14.13
C GLU A 38 6.27 8.68 15.32
N HIS A 39 5.38 8.90 16.29
CA HIS A 39 5.68 9.65 17.51
C HIS A 39 6.76 8.98 18.38
N LEU A 40 6.78 7.64 18.45
CA LEU A 40 7.78 6.90 19.21
C LEU A 40 9.17 6.97 18.58
N LEU A 41 9.25 6.96 17.25
CA LEU A 41 10.51 6.98 16.51
C LEU A 41 11.03 8.41 16.35
N MET A 42 10.15 9.42 16.42
CA MET A 42 10.43 10.82 16.07
C MET A 42 9.66 11.81 16.97
N PRO A 43 10.34 12.59 17.82
CA PRO A 43 9.73 13.74 18.51
C PRO A 43 9.48 14.92 17.54
N ASP A 44 8.30 15.53 17.68
CA ASP A 44 7.56 16.48 16.80
C ASP A 44 8.30 17.75 16.25
N GLY A 45 9.56 17.98 16.61
CA GLY A 45 10.27 19.23 16.31
C GLY A 45 10.98 19.31 14.94
N GLU A 46 11.30 18.16 14.32
CA GLU A 46 12.29 18.08 13.24
C GLU A 46 11.68 17.92 11.83
N GLN A 47 10.41 17.50 11.70
CA GLN A 47 9.78 17.19 10.40
C GLN A 47 9.53 18.43 9.52
N LEU A 48 8.99 19.50 10.11
CA LEU A 48 8.62 20.71 9.35
C LEU A 48 9.85 21.47 8.86
N LYS A 49 10.91 21.54 9.66
CA LYS A 49 12.18 22.17 9.27
C LYS A 49 12.81 21.42 8.10
N LEU A 50 12.85 20.09 8.17
CA LEU A 50 13.35 19.21 7.10
C LEU A 50 12.61 19.42 5.78
N LEU A 51 11.28 19.38 5.80
CA LEU A 51 10.48 19.50 4.57
C LEU A 51 10.64 20.87 3.91
N VAL A 52 10.70 21.94 4.71
CA VAL A 52 10.88 23.32 4.21
C VAL A 52 12.29 23.52 3.65
N GLU A 53 13.32 23.04 4.32
CA GLU A 53 14.71 23.20 3.87
C GLU A 53 15.00 22.38 2.59
N ILE A 54 14.53 21.14 2.50
CA ILE A 54 14.69 20.33 1.29
C ILE A 54 13.91 20.94 0.12
N GLN A 55 12.70 21.47 0.35
CA GLN A 55 11.92 22.13 -0.69
C GLN A 55 12.62 23.39 -1.21
N ASN A 56 13.25 24.16 -0.32
CA ASN A 56 14.02 25.35 -0.69
C ASN A 56 15.29 24.98 -1.46
N ALA A 57 16.06 23.98 -0.98
CA ALA A 57 17.26 23.48 -1.66
C ALA A 57 16.95 22.91 -3.06
N PHE A 58 15.81 22.25 -3.22
CA PHE A 58 15.36 21.73 -4.51
C PHE A 58 14.90 22.85 -5.47
N LYS A 59 14.22 23.88 -4.95
CA LYS A 59 13.76 25.04 -5.75
C LYS A 59 14.92 25.87 -6.30
N GLU A 60 15.99 26.06 -5.54
CA GLU A 60 17.07 26.97 -5.92
C GLU A 60 18.02 26.38 -6.97
N SER A 61 18.30 25.07 -6.93
CA SER A 61 19.35 24.49 -7.80
C SER A 61 19.19 22.99 -8.10
N GLY A 62 17.97 22.45 -7.94
CA GLY A 62 17.66 21.06 -8.28
C GLY A 62 18.55 20.05 -7.52
N ASN A 63 19.08 19.05 -8.21
CA ASN A 63 19.90 18.00 -7.60
C ASN A 63 21.24 18.52 -7.04
N THR A 64 21.76 19.61 -7.60
CA THR A 64 22.98 20.30 -7.13
C THR A 64 22.74 21.05 -5.82
N GLY A 65 21.56 21.64 -5.65
CA GLY A 65 21.16 22.29 -4.39
C GLY A 65 21.00 21.31 -3.25
N VAL A 66 20.41 20.14 -3.52
CA VAL A 66 20.30 19.05 -2.54
C VAL A 66 21.67 18.50 -2.15
N LYS A 67 22.60 18.33 -3.11
CA LYS A 67 23.98 17.91 -2.80
C LYS A 67 24.74 18.93 -1.96
N ASN A 68 24.57 20.21 -2.23
CA ASN A 68 25.21 21.28 -1.47
C ASN A 68 24.62 21.40 -0.05
N PHE A 69 23.30 21.24 0.08
CA PHE A 69 22.63 21.18 1.38
C PHE A 69 23.17 20.00 2.21
N VAL A 70 23.22 18.80 1.65
CA VAL A 70 23.74 17.61 2.36
C VAL A 70 25.23 17.76 2.74
N ALA A 71 26.02 18.44 1.90
CA ALA A 71 27.42 18.72 2.18
C ALA A 71 27.65 19.80 3.26
N GLN A 72 26.66 20.65 3.51
CA GLN A 72 26.70 21.70 4.55
C GLN A 72 26.29 21.17 5.92
N LEU A 73 25.66 20.00 5.99
CA LEU A 73 25.23 19.37 7.24
C LEU A 73 26.40 18.70 7.97
N THR A 74 26.38 18.80 9.29
CA THR A 74 27.27 18.04 10.16
C THR A 74 26.92 16.53 10.13
N PRO A 75 27.87 15.63 10.46
CA PRO A 75 27.59 14.20 10.55
C PRO A 75 26.46 13.84 11.52
N GLU A 76 26.29 14.63 12.59
CA GLU A 76 25.23 14.46 13.58
C GLU A 76 23.84 14.80 13.00
N GLU A 77 23.75 15.89 12.24
CA GLU A 77 22.52 16.27 11.52
C GLU A 77 22.18 15.22 10.46
N GLN A 78 23.16 14.74 9.67
CA GLN A 78 22.94 13.66 8.69
C GLN A 78 22.37 12.38 9.32
N LEU A 79 22.86 12.00 10.49
CA LEU A 79 22.34 10.85 11.24
C LEU A 79 20.90 11.10 11.74
N MET A 80 20.62 12.32 12.20
CA MET A 80 19.27 12.74 12.59
C MET A 80 18.30 12.68 11.40
N PHE A 81 18.72 13.13 10.21
CA PHE A 81 17.94 13.02 8.98
C PHE A 81 17.67 11.57 8.60
N LEU A 82 18.69 10.71 8.64
CA LEU A 82 18.54 9.30 8.30
C LEU A 82 17.59 8.59 9.27
N ARG A 83 17.69 8.87 10.57
CA ARG A 83 16.79 8.33 11.59
C ARG A 83 15.35 8.80 11.38
N THR A 84 15.17 10.07 11.04
CA THR A 84 13.88 10.69 10.76
C THR A 84 13.24 10.08 9.50
N ALA A 85 14.00 9.97 8.42
CA ALA A 85 13.55 9.31 7.20
C ALA A 85 13.20 7.83 7.44
N PHE A 86 14.03 7.12 8.21
CA PHE A 86 13.75 5.74 8.60
C PHE A 86 12.47 5.62 9.43
N GLY A 87 12.25 6.52 10.40
CA GLY A 87 11.05 6.57 11.22
C GLY A 87 9.77 6.75 10.38
N ILE A 88 9.79 7.70 9.44
CA ILE A 88 8.68 7.94 8.50
C ILE A 88 8.45 6.71 7.63
N LEU A 89 9.50 6.16 7.02
CA LEU A 89 9.38 5.00 6.13
C LEU A 89 8.86 3.78 6.88
N PHE A 90 9.44 3.49 8.04
CA PHE A 90 9.08 2.35 8.86
C PHE A 90 7.62 2.44 9.33
N SER A 91 7.20 3.59 9.87
CA SER A 91 5.83 3.78 10.37
C SER A 91 4.79 3.66 9.26
N ASN A 92 5.07 4.24 8.09
CA ASN A 92 4.20 4.14 6.91
C ASN A 92 4.10 2.72 6.36
N ILE A 93 5.23 2.02 6.21
CA ILE A 93 5.26 0.64 5.72
C ILE A 93 4.58 -0.29 6.72
N PHE A 94 4.81 -0.08 8.02
CA PHE A 94 4.17 -0.88 9.07
C PHE A 94 2.65 -0.69 9.09
N GLY A 95 2.18 0.56 9.07
CA GLY A 95 0.75 0.88 9.01
C GLY A 95 0.06 0.30 7.78
N SER A 96 0.64 0.49 6.59
CA SER A 96 0.10 -0.06 5.34
C SER A 96 0.14 -1.59 5.30
N THR A 97 1.17 -2.22 5.89
CA THR A 97 1.24 -3.68 6.04
C THR A 97 0.13 -4.19 6.95
N LEU A 98 -0.05 -3.56 8.11
CA LEU A 98 -1.07 -3.92 9.08
C LEU A 98 -2.47 -3.85 8.45
N LEU A 99 -2.76 -2.75 7.73
CA LEU A 99 -3.99 -2.61 6.97
C LEU A 99 -4.14 -3.74 5.94
N THR A 100 -3.13 -3.94 5.11
CA THR A 100 -3.16 -4.91 4.00
C THR A 100 -3.39 -6.33 4.49
N ALA A 101 -2.64 -6.75 5.52
CA ALA A 101 -2.78 -8.09 6.07
C ALA A 101 -4.17 -8.32 6.68
N ASN A 102 -4.68 -7.36 7.46
CA ASN A 102 -5.99 -7.46 8.09
C ASN A 102 -7.13 -7.46 7.08
N VAL A 103 -7.11 -6.53 6.13
CA VAL A 103 -8.16 -6.41 5.10
C VAL A 103 -8.19 -7.65 4.22
N LEU A 104 -7.03 -8.14 3.76
CA LEU A 104 -7.00 -9.33 2.91
C LEU A 104 -7.41 -10.61 3.67
N LEU A 105 -7.06 -10.74 4.96
CA LEU A 105 -7.53 -11.86 5.78
C LEU A 105 -9.04 -11.79 6.05
N LEU A 106 -9.58 -10.59 6.30
CA LEU A 106 -11.02 -10.37 6.42
C LEU A 106 -11.74 -10.79 5.14
N ILE A 107 -11.27 -10.32 3.98
CA ILE A 107 -11.85 -10.67 2.68
C ILE A 107 -11.78 -12.18 2.45
N ASN A 108 -10.63 -12.82 2.72
CA ASN A 108 -10.45 -14.25 2.53
C ASN A 108 -11.39 -15.06 3.45
N ALA A 109 -11.53 -14.69 4.72
CA ALA A 109 -12.40 -15.39 5.65
C ALA A 109 -13.89 -15.29 5.25
N ILE A 110 -14.37 -14.08 4.93
CA ILE A 110 -15.76 -13.86 4.51
C ILE A 110 -16.04 -14.56 3.17
N SER A 111 -15.09 -14.54 2.23
CA SER A 111 -15.23 -15.22 0.94
C SER A 111 -15.30 -16.73 1.08
N ASN A 112 -14.69 -17.30 2.14
CA ASN A 112 -14.80 -18.72 2.48
C ASN A 112 -16.00 -19.04 3.38
N GLY A 113 -16.97 -18.13 3.53
CA GLY A 113 -18.20 -18.35 4.29
C GLY A 113 -18.05 -18.27 5.81
N HIS A 114 -16.90 -17.83 6.33
CA HIS A 114 -16.70 -17.67 7.77
C HIS A 114 -17.20 -16.27 8.19
N GLN A 115 -18.02 -16.21 9.25
CA GLN A 115 -18.36 -14.94 9.88
C GLN A 115 -17.19 -14.48 10.76
N THR A 116 -16.35 -13.59 10.24
CA THR A 116 -15.22 -13.03 11.00
C THR A 116 -15.39 -11.54 11.22
N ASN A 117 -15.10 -11.11 12.44
CA ASN A 117 -15.05 -9.68 12.79
C ASN A 117 -13.63 -9.13 12.62
N ALA A 118 -13.51 -7.81 12.49
CA ALA A 118 -12.21 -7.11 12.38
C ALA A 118 -11.18 -7.58 13.43
N LEU A 119 -11.61 -7.77 14.68
CA LEU A 119 -10.77 -8.22 15.79
C LEU A 119 -10.21 -9.65 15.61
N HIS A 120 -10.98 -10.56 15.01
CA HIS A 120 -10.53 -11.92 14.73
C HIS A 120 -9.54 -11.95 13.56
N ALA A 121 -9.76 -11.11 12.53
CA ALA A 121 -8.81 -10.95 11.44
C ALA A 121 -7.46 -10.43 11.95
N SER A 122 -7.45 -9.46 12.87
CA SER A 122 -6.23 -8.95 13.50
C SER A 122 -5.45 -10.02 14.27
N LYS A 123 -6.14 -10.85 15.06
CA LYS A 123 -5.48 -11.95 15.78
C LYS A 123 -4.88 -13.00 14.83
N SER A 124 -5.61 -13.35 13.78
CA SER A 124 -5.13 -14.30 12.77
C SER A 124 -3.98 -13.75 11.92
N SER A 125 -3.87 -12.42 11.80
CA SER A 125 -2.83 -11.76 11.02
C SER A 125 -1.46 -11.79 11.68
N ILE A 126 -1.37 -12.00 12.99
CA ILE A 126 -0.10 -11.90 13.74
C ILE A 126 0.97 -12.83 13.17
N GLY A 127 0.59 -14.05 12.75
CA GLY A 127 1.54 -15.02 12.18
C GLY A 127 2.01 -14.69 10.76
N SER A 128 1.23 -13.96 9.96
CA SER A 128 1.57 -13.61 8.58
C SER A 128 2.16 -12.21 8.43
N LEU A 129 2.00 -11.35 9.45
CA LEU A 129 2.43 -9.96 9.45
C LEU A 129 3.94 -9.78 9.15
N PRO A 130 4.87 -10.56 9.74
CA PRO A 130 6.30 -10.39 9.46
C PRO A 130 6.65 -10.63 7.98
N LYS A 131 6.04 -11.65 7.36
CA LYS A 131 6.24 -11.94 5.93
C LYS A 131 5.61 -10.87 5.05
N MET A 132 4.41 -10.39 5.41
CA MET A 132 3.73 -9.30 4.69
C MET A 132 4.53 -8.00 4.79
N PHE A 133 5.10 -7.71 5.95
CA PHE A 133 5.95 -6.55 6.17
C PHE A 133 7.19 -6.60 5.28
N LEU A 134 7.90 -7.73 5.26
CA LEU A 134 9.07 -7.90 4.39
C LEU A 134 8.69 -7.73 2.91
N LEU A 135 7.57 -8.30 2.47
CA LEU A 135 7.08 -8.13 1.11
C LEU A 135 6.78 -6.66 0.78
N MET A 136 5.98 -6.00 1.62
CA MET A 136 5.59 -4.59 1.43
C MET A 136 6.81 -3.69 1.46
N PHE A 137 7.78 -3.95 2.33
CA PHE A 137 9.05 -3.23 2.40
C PHE A 137 9.82 -3.32 1.08
N ILE A 138 10.06 -4.53 0.57
CA ILE A 138 10.77 -4.74 -0.71
C ILE A 138 10.01 -4.09 -1.88
N CYS A 139 8.68 -4.31 -1.97
CA CYS A 139 7.88 -3.73 -3.05
C CYS A 139 7.91 -2.20 -3.00
N THR A 140 7.79 -1.61 -1.80
CA THR A 140 7.82 -0.16 -1.61
C THR A 140 9.16 0.42 -2.03
N LEU A 141 10.28 -0.20 -1.62
CA LEU A 141 11.62 0.24 -2.03
C LEU A 141 11.81 0.17 -3.55
N LEU A 142 11.36 -0.90 -4.20
CA LEU A 142 11.45 -1.03 -5.66
C LEU A 142 10.60 0.03 -6.36
N ILE A 143 9.38 0.28 -5.89
CA ILE A 143 8.50 1.31 -6.42
C ILE A 143 9.11 2.70 -6.25
N GLN A 144 9.67 3.00 -5.07
CA GLN A 144 10.37 4.26 -4.77
C GLN A 144 11.59 4.44 -5.67
N LEU A 145 12.39 3.39 -5.88
CA LEU A 145 13.51 3.41 -6.82
C LEU A 145 13.02 3.64 -8.26
N GLY A 146 11.88 3.06 -8.62
CA GLY A 146 11.19 3.31 -9.87
C GLY A 146 10.90 4.79 -10.05
N TYR A 147 10.26 5.43 -9.07
CA TYR A 147 9.97 6.87 -9.09
C TYR A 147 11.25 7.73 -9.12
N ALA A 148 12.29 7.32 -8.40
CA ALA A 148 13.56 8.02 -8.37
C ALA A 148 14.27 8.00 -9.74
N LEU A 149 14.11 6.93 -10.52
CA LEU A 149 14.63 6.84 -11.88
C LEU A 149 13.81 7.72 -12.84
N MET A 150 12.50 7.48 -12.93
CA MET A 150 11.53 8.29 -13.66
C MET A 150 10.10 8.01 -13.13
N PHE A 151 9.16 8.94 -13.33
CA PHE A 151 7.78 8.75 -12.86
C PHE A 151 7.08 7.50 -13.43
N ILE A 152 7.30 7.19 -14.72
CA ILE A 152 6.65 6.07 -15.43
C ILE A 152 7.08 4.69 -14.86
N PRO A 153 8.38 4.38 -14.69
CA PRO A 153 8.84 3.15 -14.04
C PRO A 153 8.20 2.91 -12.66
N GLY A 154 8.05 3.93 -11.82
CA GLY A 154 7.42 3.78 -10.51
C GLY A 154 5.95 3.35 -10.60
N ILE A 155 5.19 3.91 -11.55
CA ILE A 155 3.81 3.46 -11.83
C ILE A 155 3.81 2.02 -12.34
N LEU A 156 4.71 1.68 -13.26
CA LEU A 156 4.77 0.34 -13.84
C LEU A 156 5.05 -0.72 -12.77
N LEU A 157 5.99 -0.45 -11.85
CA LEU A 157 6.30 -1.33 -10.72
C LEU A 157 5.13 -1.42 -9.74
N SER A 158 4.41 -0.32 -9.51
CA SER A 158 3.20 -0.33 -8.67
C SER A 158 2.11 -1.23 -9.25
N ILE A 159 1.92 -1.20 -10.58
CA ILE A 159 1.02 -2.11 -11.29
C ILE A 159 1.53 -3.55 -11.18
N ALA A 160 2.82 -3.78 -11.45
CA ALA A 160 3.40 -5.12 -11.46
C ALA A 160 3.31 -5.83 -10.10
N PHE A 161 3.46 -5.11 -8.99
CA PHE A 161 3.40 -5.65 -7.63
C PHE A 161 2.02 -5.55 -6.95
N ALA A 162 1.00 -5.04 -7.64
CA ALA A 162 -0.34 -4.84 -7.06
C ALA A 162 -0.94 -6.12 -6.45
N PHE A 163 -0.72 -7.30 -7.07
CA PHE A 163 -1.24 -8.58 -6.58
C PHE A 163 -0.31 -9.30 -5.61
N ALA A 164 0.93 -8.83 -5.41
CA ALA A 164 1.90 -9.49 -4.55
C ALA A 164 1.38 -9.79 -3.14
N PRO A 165 0.73 -8.85 -2.43
CA PRO A 165 0.20 -9.14 -1.09
C PRO A 165 -0.96 -10.16 -1.11
N VAL A 166 -1.71 -10.23 -2.22
CA VAL A 166 -2.78 -11.24 -2.39
C VAL A 166 -2.18 -12.63 -2.58
N PHE A 167 -1.13 -12.76 -3.39
CA PHE A 167 -0.42 -14.03 -3.60
C PHE A 167 0.25 -14.56 -2.33
N LEU A 168 0.74 -13.67 -1.46
CA LEU A 168 1.41 -14.07 -0.22
C LEU A 168 0.45 -14.74 0.78
N LEU A 169 -0.86 -14.50 0.68
CA LEU A 169 -1.85 -15.19 1.51
C LEU A 169 -2.03 -16.67 1.15
N GLU A 170 -1.56 -17.10 -0.02
CA GLU A 170 -1.60 -18.52 -0.36
C GLU A 170 -0.64 -19.34 0.51
N LYS A 171 -1.13 -20.47 1.02
CA LYS A 171 -0.32 -21.36 1.86
C LYS A 171 0.94 -21.81 1.11
N GLY A 172 2.10 -21.65 1.73
CA GLY A 172 3.39 -22.17 1.26
C GLY A 172 4.14 -21.27 0.26
N ARG A 173 3.63 -20.09 -0.11
CA ARG A 173 4.38 -19.18 -1.00
C ARG A 173 5.40 -18.33 -0.25
N GLY A 174 6.57 -18.16 -0.87
CA GLY A 174 7.60 -17.22 -0.43
C GLY A 174 7.32 -15.78 -0.88
N VAL A 175 8.04 -14.82 -0.29
CA VAL A 175 7.94 -13.39 -0.63
C VAL A 175 8.29 -13.13 -2.10
N PHE A 176 9.44 -13.60 -2.56
CA PHE A 176 9.90 -13.40 -3.94
C PHE A 176 9.01 -14.11 -4.97
N SER A 177 8.57 -15.34 -4.66
CA SER A 177 7.64 -16.08 -5.54
C SER A 177 6.31 -15.33 -5.71
N SER A 178 5.82 -14.68 -4.65
CA SER A 178 4.59 -13.89 -4.71
C SER A 178 4.75 -12.64 -5.59
N MET A 179 5.93 -12.01 -5.57
CA MET A 179 6.25 -10.87 -6.45
C MET A 179 6.34 -11.28 -7.92
N GLN A 180 7.02 -12.38 -8.22
CA GLN A 180 7.17 -12.88 -9.60
C GLN A 180 5.81 -13.23 -10.22
N GLU A 181 4.93 -13.85 -9.44
CA GLU A 181 3.60 -14.25 -9.91
C GLU A 181 2.66 -13.05 -10.02
N SER A 182 2.78 -12.07 -9.12
CA SER A 182 2.13 -10.78 -9.27
C SER A 182 2.50 -10.11 -10.59
N TRP A 183 3.78 -10.08 -10.94
CA TRP A 183 4.25 -9.48 -12.18
C TRP A 183 3.58 -10.12 -13.39
N LYS A 184 3.67 -11.45 -13.52
CA LYS A 184 3.07 -12.18 -14.66
C LYS A 184 1.57 -11.90 -14.77
N LEU A 185 0.83 -11.96 -13.65
CA LEU A 185 -0.61 -11.76 -13.64
C LEU A 185 -1.00 -10.31 -13.94
N ALA A 186 -0.24 -9.34 -13.43
CA ALA A 186 -0.46 -7.92 -13.64
C ALA A 186 -0.33 -7.53 -15.12
N PHE A 187 0.73 -8.00 -15.80
CA PHE A 187 0.91 -7.74 -17.23
C PHE A 187 -0.11 -8.47 -18.10
N ALA A 188 -0.53 -9.67 -17.72
CA ALA A 188 -1.60 -10.40 -18.41
C ALA A 188 -2.97 -9.68 -18.32
N ASN A 189 -3.20 -8.91 -17.25
CA ASN A 189 -4.48 -8.24 -16.98
C ASN A 189 -4.35 -6.70 -16.96
N LEU A 190 -3.39 -6.16 -17.71
CA LEU A 190 -3.05 -4.74 -17.68
C LEU A 190 -4.25 -3.83 -17.97
N ARG A 191 -5.14 -4.25 -18.89
CA ARG A 191 -6.33 -3.48 -19.29
C ARG A 191 -7.32 -3.25 -18.15
N LEU A 192 -7.41 -4.16 -17.17
CA LEU A 192 -8.30 -4.03 -16.01
C LEU A 192 -7.57 -3.45 -14.80
N LEU A 193 -6.27 -3.71 -14.67
CA LEU A 193 -5.46 -3.31 -13.53
C LEU A 193 -4.96 -1.87 -13.64
N ALA A 194 -4.41 -1.48 -14.78
CA ALA A 194 -3.86 -0.14 -15.01
C ALA A 194 -4.86 0.99 -14.71
N PRO A 195 -6.11 0.98 -15.21
CA PRO A 195 -7.05 2.05 -14.89
C PRO A 195 -7.41 2.09 -13.40
N ALA A 196 -7.49 0.94 -12.71
CA ALA A 196 -7.80 0.90 -11.29
C ALA A 196 -6.67 1.51 -10.43
N ILE A 197 -5.41 1.17 -10.75
CA ILE A 197 -4.24 1.73 -10.06
C ILE A 197 -4.08 3.22 -10.35
N LEU A 198 -4.26 3.65 -11.61
CA LEU A 198 -4.20 5.06 -11.99
C LEU A 198 -5.31 5.88 -11.31
N LEU A 199 -6.53 5.35 -11.25
CA LEU A 199 -7.65 5.97 -10.53
C LEU A 199 -7.32 6.11 -9.04
N TRP A 200 -6.75 5.07 -8.43
CA TRP A 200 -6.31 5.12 -7.03
C TRP A 200 -5.26 6.22 -6.79
N PHE A 201 -4.26 6.34 -7.66
CA PHE A 201 -3.29 7.43 -7.60
C PHE A 201 -3.94 8.81 -7.76
N ALA A 202 -4.87 8.96 -8.70
CA ALA A 202 -5.58 10.21 -8.94
C ALA A 202 -6.38 10.64 -7.70
N ILE A 203 -7.14 9.71 -7.08
CA ILE A 203 -7.89 10.01 -5.87
C ILE A 203 -6.93 10.34 -4.71
N LYS A 204 -5.82 9.61 -4.58
CA LYS A 204 -4.81 9.89 -3.54
C LYS A 204 -4.22 11.31 -3.68
N LEU A 205 -3.98 11.77 -4.91
CA LEU A 205 -3.55 13.14 -5.18
C LEU A 205 -4.65 14.17 -4.83
N ILE A 206 -5.91 13.90 -5.17
CA ILE A 206 -7.03 14.77 -4.80
C ILE A 206 -7.16 14.87 -3.29
N ILE A 207 -6.99 13.77 -2.54
CA ILE A 207 -7.00 13.79 -1.08
C ILE A 207 -5.85 14.64 -0.55
N ALA A 208 -4.63 14.40 -1.04
CA ALA A 208 -3.43 15.12 -0.60
C ALA A 208 -3.54 16.63 -0.83
N LEU A 209 -4.08 17.06 -1.98
CA LEU A 209 -4.21 18.49 -2.32
C LEU A 209 -5.47 19.13 -1.72
N GLY A 210 -6.60 18.44 -1.77
CA GLY A 210 -7.90 18.98 -1.36
C GLY A 210 -8.10 19.02 0.16
N PHE A 211 -7.43 18.13 0.90
CA PHE A 211 -7.58 18.00 2.35
C PHE A 211 -6.29 18.28 3.13
N ALA A 212 -5.32 18.98 2.52
CA ALA A 212 -4.03 19.31 3.13
C ALA A 212 -4.11 20.03 4.50
N ARG A 213 -5.25 20.63 4.84
CA ARG A 213 -5.49 21.33 6.12
C ARG A 213 -6.08 20.44 7.23
N MET A 214 -6.43 19.19 6.90
CA MET A 214 -6.95 18.23 7.87
C MET A 214 -5.81 17.63 8.71
N PRO A 215 -6.07 17.17 9.94
CA PRO A 215 -5.07 16.47 10.74
C PRO A 215 -4.54 15.22 10.02
N ASP A 216 -3.24 14.92 10.19
CA ASP A 216 -2.58 13.80 9.50
C ASP A 216 -3.23 12.45 9.78
N ILE A 217 -3.81 12.27 10.97
CA ILE A 217 -4.53 11.04 11.31
C ILE A 217 -5.81 10.87 10.49
N VAL A 218 -6.53 11.97 10.19
CA VAL A 218 -7.75 11.94 9.36
C VAL A 218 -7.37 11.62 7.92
N LEU A 219 -6.30 12.23 7.40
CA LEU A 219 -5.76 11.93 6.08
C LEU A 219 -5.31 10.46 5.97
N SER A 220 -4.66 9.94 7.01
CA SER A 220 -4.23 8.54 7.09
C SER A 220 -5.42 7.58 7.05
N ILE A 221 -6.51 7.87 7.79
CA ILE A 221 -7.74 7.06 7.74
C ILE A 221 -8.35 7.06 6.35
N LEU A 222 -8.46 8.23 5.69
CA LEU A 222 -8.99 8.33 4.33
C LEU A 222 -8.13 7.54 3.32
N ASN A 223 -6.81 7.66 3.41
CA ASN A 223 -5.88 6.90 2.60
C ASN A 223 -6.01 5.38 2.83
N ASN A 224 -6.22 4.96 4.08
CA ASN A 224 -6.43 3.55 4.44
C ASN A 224 -7.76 3.02 3.90
N LEU A 225 -8.83 3.81 3.96
CA LEU A 225 -10.13 3.45 3.37
C LEU A 225 -10.01 3.29 1.85
N LEU A 226 -9.37 4.25 1.17
CA LEU A 226 -9.12 4.19 -0.26
C LEU A 226 -8.29 2.96 -0.65
N SER A 227 -7.24 2.68 0.12
CA SER A 227 -6.38 1.49 -0.09
C SER A 227 -7.15 0.20 0.14
N SER A 228 -8.07 0.15 1.11
CA SER A 228 -8.92 -1.02 1.36
C SER A 228 -9.87 -1.30 0.20
N ILE A 229 -10.46 -0.27 -0.42
CA ILE A 229 -11.29 -0.42 -1.63
C ILE A 229 -10.48 -1.05 -2.76
N LEU A 230 -9.26 -0.56 -2.98
CA LEU A 230 -8.35 -1.12 -3.98
C LEU A 230 -8.02 -2.58 -3.68
N LEU A 231 -7.69 -2.93 -2.42
CA LEU A 231 -7.39 -4.31 -2.03
C LEU A 231 -8.57 -5.27 -2.27
N ILE A 232 -9.81 -4.83 -2.01
CA ILE A 232 -11.02 -5.61 -2.30
C ILE A 232 -11.14 -5.87 -3.80
N TYR A 233 -10.95 -4.83 -4.62
CA TYR A 233 -10.99 -4.96 -6.07
C TYR A 233 -9.91 -5.94 -6.58
N LEU A 234 -8.67 -5.80 -6.11
CA LEU A 234 -7.56 -6.66 -6.47
C LEU A 234 -7.79 -8.11 -6.07
N PHE A 235 -8.27 -8.36 -4.84
CA PHE A 235 -8.57 -9.71 -4.38
C PHE A 235 -9.66 -10.39 -5.24
N ARG A 236 -10.71 -9.65 -5.60
CA ARG A 236 -11.79 -10.19 -6.45
C ARG A 236 -11.32 -10.44 -7.88
N LEU A 237 -10.56 -9.53 -8.45
CA LEU A 237 -9.93 -9.72 -9.76
C LEU A 237 -9.01 -10.95 -9.77
N TYR A 238 -8.24 -11.12 -8.70
CA TYR A 238 -7.38 -12.28 -8.49
C TYR A 238 -8.18 -13.60 -8.44
N MET A 239 -9.27 -13.66 -7.67
CA MET A 239 -10.10 -14.87 -7.58
C MET A 239 -10.73 -15.24 -8.93
N LEU A 240 -11.18 -14.26 -9.71
CA LEU A 240 -11.75 -14.48 -11.05
C LEU A 240 -10.71 -15.01 -12.04
N THR A 241 -9.52 -14.40 -12.06
CA THR A 241 -8.44 -14.81 -12.97
C THR A 241 -7.88 -16.20 -12.60
N LYS A 242 -7.77 -16.51 -11.31
CA LYS A 242 -7.40 -17.86 -10.84
C LYS A 242 -8.44 -18.91 -11.23
N SER A 243 -9.73 -18.61 -11.10
CA SER A 243 -10.79 -19.53 -11.50
C SER A 243 -10.72 -19.86 -13.00
N GLN A 244 -10.43 -18.88 -13.84
CA GLN A 244 -10.27 -19.09 -15.28
C GLN A 244 -9.05 -19.96 -15.61
N ASN A 245 -7.92 -19.74 -14.93
CA ASN A 245 -6.71 -20.52 -15.16
C ASN A 245 -6.89 -21.99 -14.74
N LYS A 246 -7.68 -22.25 -13.68
CA LYS A 246 -8.04 -23.62 -13.26
C LYS A 246 -8.99 -24.31 -14.24
N SER A 247 -9.92 -23.59 -14.85
CA SER A 247 -10.78 -24.14 -15.92
C SER A 247 -10.04 -24.37 -17.23
N ALA A 248 -9.02 -23.57 -17.55
CA ALA A 248 -8.19 -23.77 -18.74
C ALA A 248 -7.25 -24.98 -18.61
N ASN A 249 -6.65 -25.20 -17.43
CA ASN A 249 -5.77 -26.36 -17.17
C ASN A 249 -6.53 -27.65 -16.80
N GLY A 250 -7.85 -27.59 -16.56
CA GLY A 250 -8.68 -28.77 -16.30
C GLY A 250 -9.34 -29.37 -17.56
N MET A 251 -9.01 -28.85 -18.75
CA MET A 251 -9.41 -29.38 -20.06
C MET A 251 -8.22 -30.02 -20.82
N GLN A 252 -7.13 -30.34 -20.12
CA GLN A 252 -6.03 -31.15 -20.63
C GLN A 252 -5.94 -32.46 -19.85
#